data_AF-A0AAP9EPP5-F1
#
_entry.id   AF-A0AAP9EPP5-F1
#
_cell.length_a   1.000
_cell.length_b   1.000
_cell.length_c   1.000
_cell.angle_alpha   90.00
_cell.angle_beta   90.00
_cell.angle_gamma   90.00
#
_symmetry.space_group_name_H-M   'P 1'
#
loop_
_entity.id
_entity.type
_entity.pdbx_description
1 polymer ?
#
loop_
_entity_poly.entity_id
_entity_poly.type
_entity_poly.pdbx_seq_one_letter_code
_entity_poly.pdbx_strand_id
1 'polypeptide(L)'
;MRGLDMLRPKQFAICALLAASFWASATLCIKFYPVAINAGTHGNITFLTSIPVSWFSIWLTCRLARLEPHQILAGCLVVLGDAMMIDGAALRWFPHVYAGNDTVTRYGAAWLLWGYGLGAWIALAMASRSIRAKQSTPVA
;
A
#
# COMPACT_ATOMS: atom_id res chain seq x y z
N MET A 1 -8.99 9.64 24.47
CA MET A 1 -8.72 9.46 23.04
C MET A 1 -8.65 10.84 22.39
N ARG A 2 -7.47 11.48 22.42
CA ARG A 2 -7.20 12.79 21.80
C ARG A 2 -6.38 12.52 20.53
N GLY A 3 -6.82 13.05 19.39
CA GLY A 3 -5.99 13.17 18.19
C GLY A 3 -6.09 12.02 17.17
N LEU A 4 -7.29 11.70 16.68
CA LEU A 4 -7.41 11.41 15.24
C LEU A 4 -7.57 12.78 14.57
N ASP A 5 -6.49 13.56 14.49
CA ASP A 5 -6.52 14.80 13.72
C ASP A 5 -6.82 14.42 12.27
N MET A 6 -8.05 14.73 11.88
CA MET A 6 -8.65 14.22 10.67
C MET A 6 -7.83 14.73 9.48
N LEU A 7 -7.56 13.83 8.52
CA LEU A 7 -6.87 14.21 7.28
C LEU A 7 -7.59 15.40 6.65
N ARG A 8 -6.83 16.40 6.19
CA ARG A 8 -7.44 17.49 5.44
C ARG A 8 -8.06 16.89 4.16
N PRO A 9 -9.20 17.40 3.65
CA PRO A 9 -9.85 16.83 2.47
C PRO A 9 -8.92 16.68 1.26
N LYS A 10 -7.99 17.63 1.07
CA LYS A 10 -6.95 17.55 0.05
C LYS A 10 -5.99 16.37 0.25
N GLN A 11 -5.56 16.11 1.50
CA GLN A 11 -4.68 14.99 1.81
C GLN A 11 -5.40 13.66 1.58
N PHE A 12 -6.66 13.58 2.01
CA PHE A 12 -7.52 12.43 1.75
C PHE A 12 -7.65 12.16 0.25
N ALA A 13 -7.97 13.17 -0.56
CA ALA A 13 -8.07 13.04 -2.00
C ALA A 13 -6.75 12.58 -2.65
N ILE A 14 -5.60 13.11 -2.21
CA ILE A 14 -4.29 12.67 -2.69
C ILE A 14 -4.06 11.19 -2.31
N CYS A 15 -4.38 10.78 -1.08
CA CYS A 15 -4.26 9.38 -0.66
C CYS A 15 -5.15 8.46 -1.52
N ALA A 16 -6.43 8.80 -1.72
CA ALA A 16 -7.34 8.02 -2.54
C ALA A 16 -6.85 7.87 -4.00
N LEU A 17 -6.33 8.96 -4.58
CA LEU A 17 -5.74 8.93 -5.93
C LEU A 17 -4.47 8.05 -5.99
N LEU A 18 -3.62 8.11 -4.97
CA LEU A 18 -2.46 7.24 -4.86
C LEU A 18 -2.84 5.77 -4.69
N ALA A 19 -3.89 5.48 -3.91
CA ALA A 19 -4.43 4.14 -3.74
C ALA A 19 -4.81 3.51 -5.08
N ALA A 20 -5.63 4.23 -5.85
CA ALA A 20 -6.05 3.79 -7.18
C ALA A 20 -4.85 3.64 -8.14
N SER A 21 -3.88 4.56 -8.07
CA SER A 21 -2.69 4.52 -8.93
C SER A 21 -1.76 3.33 -8.61
N PHE A 22 -1.53 3.06 -7.33
CA PHE A 22 -0.71 1.93 -6.89
C PHE A 22 -1.38 0.60 -7.20
N TRP A 23 -2.68 0.49 -6.93
CA TRP A 23 -3.48 -0.68 -7.29
C TRP A 23 -3.43 -0.94 -8.81
N ALA A 24 -3.68 0.07 -9.63
CA ALA A 24 -3.66 -0.07 -11.08
C ALA A 24 -2.28 -0.50 -11.58
N SER A 25 -1.20 0.12 -11.08
CA SER A 25 0.17 -0.24 -11.44
C SER A 25 0.50 -1.68 -11.09
N ALA A 26 0.15 -2.12 -9.88
CA ALA A 26 0.42 -3.49 -9.44
C ALA A 26 -0.42 -4.52 -10.22
N THR A 27 -1.66 -4.20 -10.53
CA THR A 27 -2.55 -5.03 -11.36
C THR A 27 -2.02 -5.19 -12.77
N LEU A 28 -1.51 -4.10 -13.38
CA LEU A 28 -0.86 -4.16 -14.68
C LEU A 28 0.43 -4.99 -14.65
N CYS A 29 1.22 -4.92 -13.57
CA CYS A 29 2.39 -5.79 -13.39
C CYS A 29 1.99 -7.28 -13.38
N ILE A 30 0.91 -7.65 -12.68
CA ILE A 30 0.39 -9.02 -12.66
C ILE A 30 -0.04 -9.45 -14.08
N LYS A 31 -0.75 -8.57 -14.79
CA LYS A 31 -1.29 -8.84 -16.13
C LYS A 31 -0.20 -9.01 -17.19
N PHE A 32 0.80 -8.15 -17.19
CA PHE A 32 1.85 -8.16 -18.22
C PHE A 32 3.03 -9.07 -17.89
N TYR A 33 3.23 -9.42 -16.62
CA TYR A 33 4.33 -10.30 -16.17
C TYR A 33 3.81 -11.51 -15.38
N PRO A 34 2.91 -12.33 -15.95
CA PRO A 34 2.30 -13.46 -15.24
C PRO A 34 3.32 -14.53 -14.81
N VAL A 35 4.46 -14.64 -15.52
CA VAL A 35 5.55 -15.56 -15.18
C VAL A 35 6.21 -15.21 -13.84
N ALA A 36 6.30 -13.91 -13.50
CA ALA A 36 6.87 -13.47 -12.24
C ALA A 36 5.99 -13.84 -11.03
N ILE A 37 4.68 -13.97 -11.26
CA ILE A 37 3.67 -14.27 -10.22
C ILE A 37 3.39 -15.77 -10.11
N ASN A 38 3.75 -16.55 -11.14
CA ASN A 38 3.46 -17.97 -11.17
C ASN A 38 4.26 -18.76 -10.11
N ALA A 39 3.75 -19.94 -9.75
CA ALA A 39 4.38 -20.79 -8.74
C ALA A 39 5.84 -21.13 -9.10
N GLY A 40 6.72 -21.11 -8.11
CA GLY A 40 8.15 -21.43 -8.26
C GLY A 40 9.08 -20.37 -7.66
N THR A 41 10.35 -20.42 -8.04
CA THR A 41 11.39 -19.49 -7.58
C THR A 41 11.07 -18.03 -7.91
N HIS A 42 10.50 -17.78 -9.09
CA HIS A 42 10.10 -16.44 -9.53
C HIS A 42 9.00 -15.84 -8.64
N GLY A 43 7.94 -16.58 -8.33
CA GLY A 43 6.89 -16.15 -7.41
C GLY A 43 7.43 -15.78 -6.02
N ASN A 44 8.33 -16.60 -5.45
CA ASN A 44 8.93 -16.33 -4.15
C ASN A 44 9.77 -15.03 -4.15
N ILE A 45 10.52 -14.78 -5.22
CA ILE A 45 11.29 -13.54 -5.37
C ILE A 45 10.33 -12.35 -5.45
N THR A 46 9.22 -12.47 -6.18
CA THR A 46 8.21 -11.40 -6.27
C THR A 46 7.56 -11.10 -4.91
N PHE A 47 7.34 -12.10 -4.05
CA PHE A 47 6.92 -11.83 -2.66
C PHE A 47 7.94 -11.01 -1.85
N LEU A 48 9.23 -11.18 -2.12
CA LEU A 48 10.28 -10.37 -1.47
C LEU A 48 10.33 -8.95 -2.04
N THR A 49 10.03 -8.75 -3.33
CA THR A 49 9.97 -7.39 -3.91
C THR A 49 8.82 -6.56 -3.33
N SER A 50 7.81 -7.18 -2.70
CA SER A 50 6.78 -6.45 -1.96
C SER A 50 7.36 -5.59 -0.85
N ILE A 51 8.49 -5.96 -0.25
CA ILE A 51 9.11 -5.18 0.85
C ILE A 51 9.58 -3.80 0.37
N PRO A 52 10.53 -3.69 -0.60
CA PRO A 52 10.98 -2.39 -1.09
C PRO A 52 9.85 -1.60 -1.77
N VAL A 53 8.94 -2.28 -2.48
CA VAL A 53 7.78 -1.62 -3.12
C VAL A 53 6.85 -1.03 -2.07
N SER A 54 6.49 -1.78 -1.04
CA SER A 54 5.62 -1.27 0.04
C SER A 54 6.28 -0.12 0.78
N TRP A 55 7.58 -0.21 1.07
CA TRP A 55 8.34 0.89 1.67
C TRP A 55 8.28 2.14 0.80
N PHE A 56 8.57 2.00 -0.49
CA PHE A 56 8.54 3.11 -1.44
C PHE A 56 7.14 3.73 -1.54
N SER A 57 6.08 2.93 -1.61
CA SER A 57 4.70 3.42 -1.69
C SER A 57 4.28 4.19 -0.46
N ILE A 58 4.61 3.71 0.75
CA ILE A 58 4.33 4.42 2.00
C ILE A 58 5.14 5.71 2.09
N TRP A 59 6.44 5.66 1.78
CA TRP A 59 7.29 6.85 1.73
C TRP A 59 6.75 7.90 0.76
N LEU A 60 6.36 7.47 -0.45
CA LEU A 60 5.82 8.34 -1.49
C LEU A 60 4.48 8.95 -1.06
N THR A 61 3.61 8.18 -0.42
CA THR A 61 2.35 8.67 0.16
C THR A 61 2.61 9.77 1.17
N CYS A 62 3.47 9.52 2.15
CA CYS A 62 3.84 10.52 3.16
C CYS A 62 4.40 11.79 2.52
N ARG A 63 5.23 11.64 1.48
CA ARG A 63 5.88 12.75 0.78
C ARG A 63 4.90 13.60 -0.03
N LEU A 64 4.02 12.97 -0.81
CA LEU A 64 3.09 13.65 -1.71
C LEU A 64 1.89 14.25 -0.98
N ALA A 65 1.30 13.51 -0.04
CA ALA A 65 0.21 14.02 0.80
C ALA A 65 0.71 14.96 1.92
N ARG A 66 2.04 15.12 2.06
CA ARG A 66 2.70 15.94 3.08
C ARG A 66 2.15 15.65 4.48
N LEU A 67 2.10 14.36 4.82
CA LEU A 67 1.50 13.91 6.07
C LEU A 67 2.38 14.32 7.25
N GLU A 68 1.76 14.91 8.27
CA GLU A 68 2.43 15.12 9.55
C GLU A 68 2.59 13.79 10.31
N PRO A 69 3.56 13.66 11.24
CA PRO A 69 3.80 12.43 11.97
C PRO A 69 2.58 11.75 12.59
N HIS A 70 1.63 12.54 13.09
CA HIS A 70 0.38 12.05 13.69
C HIS A 70 -0.66 11.61 12.64
N GLN A 71 -0.55 12.09 11.39
CA GLN A 71 -1.45 11.76 10.28
C GLN A 71 -0.96 10.56 9.45
N ILE A 72 0.30 10.14 9.59
CA ILE A 72 0.90 9.06 8.79
C ILE A 72 0.03 7.80 8.84
N LEU A 73 -0.37 7.36 10.02
CA LEU A 73 -1.17 6.15 10.17
C LEU A 73 -2.54 6.28 9.48
N ALA A 74 -3.23 7.39 9.72
CA ALA A 74 -4.54 7.65 9.10
C ALA A 74 -4.42 7.73 7.56
N GLY A 75 -3.43 8.47 7.04
CA GLY A 75 -3.22 8.62 5.60
C GLY A 75 -2.84 7.31 4.91
N CYS A 76 -1.99 6.50 5.53
CA CYS A 76 -1.61 5.20 5.00
C CYS A 76 -2.76 4.19 5.08
N LEU A 77 -3.60 4.26 6.12
CA LEU A 77 -4.82 3.43 6.20
C LEU A 77 -5.80 3.73 5.08
N VAL A 78 -5.97 5.00 4.69
CA VAL A 78 -6.77 5.36 3.52
C VAL A 78 -6.17 4.73 2.26
N VAL A 79 -4.86 4.87 2.03
CA VAL A 79 -4.23 4.31 0.83
C VAL A 79 -4.36 2.78 0.78
N LEU A 80 -4.01 2.10 1.87
CA LEU A 80 -4.02 0.64 1.94
C LEU A 80 -5.44 0.09 1.90
N GLY A 81 -6.37 0.73 2.63
CA GLY A 81 -7.77 0.34 2.70
C GLY A 81 -8.48 0.53 1.36
N ASP A 82 -8.33 1.70 0.73
CA ASP A 82 -8.95 1.98 -0.57
C ASP A 82 -8.40 1.04 -1.65
N ALA A 83 -7.07 0.84 -1.69
CA ALA A 83 -6.46 -0.09 -2.65
C ALA A 83 -6.98 -1.51 -2.44
N MET A 84 -7.08 -1.97 -1.20
CA MET A 84 -7.61 -3.30 -0.86
C MET A 84 -9.10 -3.45 -1.21
N MET A 85 -9.91 -2.40 -1.03
CA MET A 85 -11.32 -2.40 -1.44
C MET A 85 -11.47 -2.46 -2.96
N ILE A 86 -10.68 -1.67 -3.70
CA ILE A 86 -10.66 -1.68 -5.17
C ILE A 86 -10.22 -3.07 -5.66
N ASP A 87 -9.19 -3.65 -5.04
CA ASP A 87 -8.69 -4.99 -5.33
C ASP A 87 -9.78 -6.06 -5.12
N GLY A 88 -10.44 -6.05 -3.96
CA GLY A 88 -11.56 -6.96 -3.68
C GLY A 88 -12.72 -6.82 -4.66
N ALA A 89 -13.06 -5.60 -5.05
CA ALA A 89 -14.08 -5.34 -6.06
C ALA A 89 -13.67 -5.88 -7.44
N ALA A 90 -12.44 -5.59 -7.87
CA ALA A 90 -11.92 -6.05 -9.14
C ALA A 90 -11.85 -7.58 -9.21
N LEU A 91 -11.38 -8.26 -8.16
CA LEU A 91 -11.37 -9.72 -8.10
C LEU A 91 -12.78 -10.33 -8.13
N ARG A 92 -13.76 -9.69 -7.48
CA ARG A 92 -15.13 -10.21 -7.38
C ARG A 92 -15.93 -10.08 -8.67
N TRP A 93 -15.83 -8.94 -9.34
CA TRP A 93 -16.68 -8.58 -10.48
C TRP A 93 -15.92 -8.57 -11.82
N PHE A 94 -14.59 -8.40 -11.81
CA PHE A 94 -13.76 -8.26 -13.01
C PHE A 94 -12.44 -9.07 -12.93
N PRO A 95 -12.46 -10.38 -12.64
CA PRO A 95 -11.23 -11.16 -12.42
C PRO A 95 -10.26 -11.15 -13.62
N HIS A 96 -10.79 -11.00 -14.84
CA HIS A 96 -9.99 -10.88 -16.07
C HIS A 96 -9.10 -9.63 -16.14
N VAL A 97 -9.30 -8.65 -15.25
CA VAL A 97 -8.42 -7.48 -15.13
C VAL A 97 -7.03 -7.90 -14.62
N TYR A 98 -6.94 -8.95 -13.81
CA TYR A 98 -5.68 -9.47 -13.27
C TYR A 98 -4.97 -10.38 -14.26
N ALA A 99 -5.61 -11.48 -14.64
CA ALA A 99 -5.04 -12.44 -15.57
C ALA A 99 -6.15 -13.25 -16.26
N GLY A 100 -5.80 -13.88 -17.39
CA GLY A 100 -6.68 -14.86 -18.06
C GLY A 100 -6.74 -16.23 -17.38
N ASN A 101 -5.97 -16.44 -16.31
CA ASN A 101 -5.86 -17.72 -15.59
C ASN A 101 -6.10 -17.49 -14.09
N ASP A 102 -7.01 -18.27 -13.51
CA ASP A 102 -7.39 -18.23 -12.10
C ASP A 102 -6.20 -18.43 -11.15
N THR A 103 -5.24 -19.29 -11.51
CA THR A 103 -4.04 -19.53 -10.69
C THR A 103 -3.18 -18.28 -10.57
N VAL A 104 -2.93 -17.58 -11.67
CA VAL A 104 -2.16 -16.33 -11.69
C VAL A 104 -2.91 -15.25 -10.93
N THR A 105 -4.23 -15.17 -11.10
CA THR A 105 -5.09 -14.24 -10.36
C THR A 105 -4.99 -14.48 -8.85
N ARG A 106 -5.02 -15.73 -8.40
CA ARG A 106 -4.89 -16.09 -6.97
C ARG A 106 -3.52 -15.73 -6.40
N TYR A 107 -2.43 -16.05 -7.10
CA TYR A 107 -1.09 -15.70 -6.63
C TYR A 107 -0.85 -14.19 -6.67
N GLY A 108 -1.38 -13.49 -7.67
CA GLY A 108 -1.32 -12.02 -7.76
C GLY A 108 -2.08 -11.35 -6.62
N ALA A 109 -3.30 -11.83 -6.31
CA ALA A 109 -4.07 -11.36 -5.17
C ALA A 109 -3.35 -11.62 -3.83
N ALA A 110 -2.74 -12.80 -3.67
CA ALA A 110 -1.95 -13.13 -2.48
C ALA A 110 -0.72 -12.21 -2.33
N TRP A 111 -0.06 -11.90 -3.45
CA TRP A 111 1.07 -10.97 -3.48
C TRP A 111 0.68 -9.54 -3.09
N LEU A 112 -0.47 -9.05 -3.58
CA LEU A 112 -1.03 -7.76 -3.18
C LEU A 112 -1.39 -7.73 -1.70
N LEU A 113 -2.09 -8.76 -1.21
CA LEU A 113 -2.47 -8.87 0.20
C LEU A 113 -1.24 -8.87 1.12
N TRP A 114 -0.19 -9.58 0.74
CA TRP A 114 1.10 -9.56 1.43
C TRP A 114 1.72 -8.16 1.44
N GLY A 115 1.72 -7.48 0.30
CA GLY A 115 2.17 -6.10 0.18
C GLY A 115 1.38 -5.12 1.07
N TYR A 116 0.05 -5.23 1.13
CA TYR A 116 -0.76 -4.38 2.00
C TYR A 116 -0.42 -4.58 3.48
N GLY A 117 -0.25 -5.83 3.91
CA GLY A 117 0.16 -6.15 5.28
C GLY A 117 1.54 -5.59 5.63
N LEU A 118 2.52 -5.75 4.74
CA LEU A 118 3.85 -5.17 4.89
C LEU A 118 3.79 -3.62 4.94
N GLY A 119 3.01 -3.02 4.05
CA GLY A 119 2.78 -1.58 4.02
C GLY A 119 2.20 -1.05 5.34
N ALA A 120 1.27 -1.76 5.94
CA ALA A 120 0.70 -1.40 7.24
C ALA A 120 1.74 -1.43 8.36
N TRP A 121 2.57 -2.48 8.42
CA TRP A 121 3.68 -2.56 9.39
C TRP A 121 4.72 -1.45 9.18
N ILE A 122 5.05 -1.14 7.93
CA ILE A 122 5.98 -0.07 7.58
C ILE A 122 5.40 1.29 8.01
N ALA A 123 4.13 1.56 7.70
CA ALA A 123 3.46 2.79 8.08
C ALA A 123 3.44 2.96 9.61
N LEU A 124 3.16 1.88 10.35
CA LEU A 124 3.22 1.88 11.81
C LEU A 124 4.63 2.19 12.31
N ALA A 125 5.66 1.51 11.79
CA ALA A 125 7.04 1.73 12.17
C ALA A 125 7.52 3.16 11.89
N MET A 126 7.14 3.73 10.73
CA MET A 126 7.44 5.11 10.36
C MET A 126 6.73 6.09 11.30
N ALA A 127 5.43 5.92 11.56
CA ALA A 127 4.67 6.77 12.46
C ALA A 127 5.27 6.75 13.88
N SER A 128 5.58 5.57 14.42
CA SER A 128 6.18 5.42 15.75
C SER A 128 7.56 6.10 15.85
N ARG A 129 8.40 5.99 14.81
CA ARG A 129 9.70 6.65 14.75
C ARG A 129 9.56 8.18 14.73
N SER A 130 8.65 8.70 13.91
CA SER A 130 8.45 10.15 13.77
C SER A 130 7.88 10.79 15.05
N ILE A 131 6.98 10.10 15.76
CA ILE A 131 6.45 10.58 17.05
C ILE A 131 7.56 10.65 18.09
N ARG A 132 8.38 9.59 18.20
CA ARG A 132 9.50 9.53 19.15
C ARG A 132 10.53 10.64 18.90
N ALA A 133 10.88 10.89 17.64
CA ALA A 133 11.84 11.94 17.27
C ALA A 133 11.37 13.36 17.66
N LYS A 134 10.06 13.62 17.55
CA LYS A 134 9.46 14.92 17.93
C LYS A 134 9.43 15.13 19.45
N GLN A 135 9.36 14.07 20.24
CA GLN A 135 9.41 14.14 21.72
C GLN A 135 10.83 14.36 22.26
N SER A 136 11.85 13.92 21.53
CA SER A 136 13.26 14.05 21.94
C SER A 136 13.92 15.38 21.57
N THR A 137 13.18 16.33 20.98
CA THR A 137 13.72 17.67 20.67
C THR A 137 13.58 18.55 21.93
N PRO A 138 14.68 18.90 22.63
CA PRO A 138 14.59 19.79 23.79
C PRO A 138 14.10 21.17 23.34
N VAL A 139 13.14 21.75 24.06
CA VAL A 139 12.74 23.14 23.90
C VAL A 139 13.91 23.98 24.40
N ALA A 140 14.67 24.56 23.47
CA ALA A 140 15.71 25.55 23.77
C ALA A 140 15.09 26.92 24.04
#